data_AF-K0SZ51-F1
#
_entry.id   AF-K0SZ51-F1
#
_cell.length_a   1.000
_cell.length_b   1.000
_cell.length_c   1.000
_cell.angle_alpha   90.00
_cell.angle_beta   90.00
_cell.angle_gamma   90.00
#
_symmetry.space_group_name_H-M   'P 1'
#
loop_
_entity.id
_entity.type
_entity.pdbx_description
1 polymer ?
#
loop_
_entity_poly.entity_id
_entity_poly.type
_entity_poly.pdbx_seq_one_letter_code
_entity_poly.pdbx_strand_id
1 'polypeptide(L)'
;MNECGICLSEWTNPVRLPCGHTFCADCLRVKRFEAEYGEDWDGTMIEYDSDFIGLPLYVGKALGTGNLRAVLHWLSKSKIEERVVNAKLEEGGNIGLLYLAAMNKRHDLMSHLLLNWADANILDSAGVSVLTSSCLDEDNLWKAVRLLLSWGAELFAEGERVTKERKLSLCHKISAKGNVEISNLVASELGGRRCEIVSPPNTRDDLVGKTCVVEEYIEISDQYNVRMEFTNEVLLLDSIKLKRRDRTPQDPGYYVECKNNRLIRRDFKSNEECRAFIATLGAGVGELLKVDPDAEAKAEQAATDLLAELGLEDLEGPGKSASKKNQPAASGGKKKKRGGKKKGRK
;
A
#
# COMPACT_ATOMS: atom_id res chain seq x y z
N MET A 1 0.77 24.28 31.56
CA MET A 1 0.46 22.84 31.40
C MET A 1 -0.04 22.64 29.99
N ASN A 2 0.66 21.86 29.19
CA ASN A 2 0.27 21.51 27.82
C ASN A 2 -0.41 20.14 27.84
N GLU A 3 -1.50 20.01 28.58
CA GLU A 3 -2.18 18.74 28.83
C GLU A 3 -3.57 18.75 28.16
N CYS A 4 -3.90 17.66 27.48
CA CYS A 4 -5.18 17.50 26.80
C CYS A 4 -6.26 17.14 27.80
N GLY A 5 -7.33 17.93 27.90
CA GLY A 5 -8.46 17.64 28.79
C GLY A 5 -9.27 16.39 28.43
N ILE A 6 -8.96 15.69 27.32
CA ILE A 6 -9.63 14.45 26.92
C ILE A 6 -8.79 13.23 27.31
N CYS A 7 -7.52 13.18 26.91
CA CYS A 7 -6.64 12.03 27.21
C CYS A 7 -5.77 12.21 28.46
N LEU A 8 -5.83 13.37 29.13
CA LEU A 8 -5.04 13.70 30.33
C LEU A 8 -3.53 13.44 30.13
N SER A 9 -3.08 13.62 28.91
CA SER A 9 -1.70 13.42 28.47
C SER A 9 -1.18 14.68 27.79
N GLU A 10 0.13 14.76 27.58
CA GLU A 10 0.75 15.87 26.86
C GLU A 10 0.15 16.03 25.46
N TRP A 11 -0.01 17.28 25.00
CA TRP A 11 -0.60 17.57 23.70
C TRP A 11 0.16 16.89 22.55
N THR A 12 -0.56 16.07 21.78
CA THR A 12 -0.11 15.55 20.49
C THR A 12 -0.93 16.22 19.39
N ASN A 13 -0.26 16.93 18.47
CA ASN A 13 -0.89 17.70 17.39
C ASN A 13 -2.07 18.58 17.88
N PRO A 14 -1.82 19.61 18.71
CA PRO A 14 -2.88 20.37 19.38
C PRO A 14 -3.74 21.16 18.40
N VAL A 15 -5.06 21.08 18.59
CA VAL A 15 -6.06 21.83 17.83
C VAL A 15 -6.82 22.74 18.78
N ARG A 16 -6.83 24.05 18.49
CA ARG A 16 -7.57 25.05 19.26
C ARG A 16 -8.95 25.26 18.66
N LEU A 17 -9.99 25.08 19.47
CA LEU A 17 -11.38 25.29 19.09
C LEU A 17 -11.80 26.77 19.21
N PRO A 18 -12.89 27.21 18.56
CA PRO A 18 -13.41 28.58 18.68
C PRO A 18 -13.73 29.02 20.11
N CYS A 19 -14.07 28.07 20.99
CA CYS A 19 -14.29 28.34 22.42
C CYS A 19 -13.00 28.59 23.21
N GLY A 20 -11.84 28.60 22.56
CA GLY A 20 -10.54 28.92 23.15
C GLY A 20 -9.78 27.72 23.73
N HIS A 21 -10.44 26.57 23.91
CA HIS A 21 -9.84 25.34 24.42
C HIS A 21 -8.98 24.63 23.37
N THR A 22 -7.94 23.93 23.84
CA THR A 22 -7.00 23.17 23.00
C THR A 22 -7.00 21.70 23.42
N PHE A 23 -7.04 20.80 22.43
CA PHE A 23 -7.04 19.34 22.64
C PHE A 23 -6.14 18.66 21.61
N CYS A 24 -5.75 17.41 21.84
CA CYS A 24 -5.10 16.60 20.80
C CYS A 24 -6.06 16.42 19.61
N ALA A 25 -5.53 16.46 18.38
CA ALA A 25 -6.32 16.26 17.17
C ALA A 25 -7.12 14.95 17.19
N ASP A 26 -6.49 13.85 17.63
CA ASP A 26 -7.12 12.53 17.66
C ASP A 26 -8.20 12.43 18.73
N CYS A 27 -7.98 13.07 19.89
CA CYS A 27 -9.00 13.16 20.93
C CYS A 27 -10.26 13.89 20.45
N LEU A 28 -10.11 14.98 19.70
CA LEU A 28 -11.24 15.67 19.08
C LEU A 28 -11.92 14.82 18.03
N ARG A 29 -11.17 14.03 17.26
CA ARG A 29 -11.72 13.12 16.26
C ARG A 29 -12.62 12.06 16.91
N VAL A 30 -12.15 11.43 17.98
CA VAL A 30 -12.93 10.46 18.76
C VAL A 30 -14.18 11.11 19.35
N LYS A 31 -14.06 12.30 19.97
CA LYS A 31 -15.22 12.98 20.56
C LYS A 31 -16.28 13.40 19.54
N ARG A 32 -15.87 13.79 18.32
CA ARG A 32 -16.81 14.05 17.22
C ARG A 32 -17.52 12.78 16.77
N PHE A 33 -16.78 11.68 16.64
CA PHE A 33 -17.34 10.38 16.31
C PHE A 33 -18.35 9.91 17.37
N GLU A 34 -18.01 10.00 18.67
CA GLU A 34 -18.94 9.68 19.76
C GLU A 34 -20.19 10.57 19.75
N ALA A 35 -20.06 11.86 19.47
CA ALA A 35 -21.20 12.76 19.41
C ALA A 35 -22.10 12.49 18.19
N GLU A 36 -21.54 12.00 17.09
CA GLU A 36 -22.26 11.72 15.85
C GLU A 36 -22.91 10.33 15.85
N TYR A 37 -22.26 9.33 16.47
CA TYR A 37 -22.65 7.92 16.37
C TYR A 37 -22.83 7.19 17.72
N GLY A 38 -22.51 7.83 18.86
CA GLY A 38 -22.36 7.14 20.14
C GLY A 38 -23.65 6.99 20.97
N GLU A 39 -24.69 7.80 20.74
CA GLU A 39 -25.94 7.71 21.53
C GLU A 39 -26.72 6.42 21.28
N ASP A 40 -26.66 5.89 20.04
CA ASP A 40 -27.37 4.69 19.61
C ASP A 40 -26.46 3.45 19.49
N TRP A 41 -25.21 3.54 19.96
CA TRP A 41 -24.27 2.42 19.87
C TRP A 41 -24.57 1.38 20.96
N ASP A 42 -25.15 0.25 20.55
CA ASP A 42 -25.60 -0.85 21.43
C ASP A 42 -24.49 -1.84 21.83
N GLY A 43 -23.25 -1.58 21.43
CA GLY A 43 -22.12 -2.48 21.62
C GLY A 43 -22.08 -3.65 20.65
N THR A 44 -22.98 -3.70 19.66
CA THR A 44 -22.92 -4.70 18.59
C THR A 44 -21.75 -4.36 17.66
N MET A 45 -20.68 -5.14 17.77
CA MET A 45 -19.61 -5.12 16.78
C MET A 45 -20.18 -5.70 15.49
N ILE A 46 -20.38 -4.84 14.49
CA ILE A 46 -20.65 -5.32 13.14
C ILE A 46 -19.34 -5.93 12.64
N GLU A 47 -19.28 -7.26 12.53
CA GLU A 47 -18.26 -7.93 11.75
C GLU A 47 -18.48 -7.50 10.30
N TYR A 48 -17.62 -6.60 9.82
CA TYR A 48 -17.58 -6.29 8.40
C TYR A 48 -17.01 -7.52 7.70
N ASP A 49 -17.76 -8.10 6.77
CA ASP A 49 -17.17 -8.99 5.78
C ASP A 49 -16.08 -8.19 5.07
N SER A 50 -14.81 -8.48 5.38
CA SER A 50 -13.68 -7.82 4.78
C SER A 50 -13.45 -8.44 3.40
N ASP A 51 -13.77 -7.69 2.35
CA ASP A 51 -13.56 -8.13 0.97
C ASP A 51 -12.06 -8.22 0.58
N PHE A 52 -11.15 -7.88 1.49
CA PHE A 52 -9.71 -7.87 1.26
C PHE A 52 -9.02 -9.15 1.76
N ILE A 53 -7.89 -9.49 1.14
CA ILE A 53 -7.03 -10.56 1.63
C ILE A 53 -6.28 -10.07 2.87
N GLY A 54 -6.36 -10.81 3.97
CA GLY A 54 -5.58 -10.52 5.17
C GLY A 54 -4.08 -10.69 4.92
N LEU A 55 -3.30 -9.65 5.22
CA LEU A 55 -1.84 -9.70 5.25
C LEU A 55 -1.41 -10.26 6.61
N PRO A 56 -0.70 -11.40 6.68
CA PRO A 56 -0.29 -11.96 7.97
C PRO A 56 0.59 -11.00 8.75
N LEU A 57 0.35 -10.88 10.06
CA LEU A 57 1.08 -9.98 10.95
C LEU A 57 2.60 -10.16 10.90
N TYR A 58 3.07 -11.41 10.77
CA TYR A 58 4.51 -11.69 10.66
C TYR A 58 5.14 -11.06 9.41
N VAL A 59 4.40 -10.93 8.31
CA VAL A 59 4.88 -10.30 7.06
C VAL A 59 5.03 -8.79 7.27
N GLY A 60 4.03 -8.16 7.90
CA GLY A 60 4.09 -6.74 8.27
C GLY A 60 5.27 -6.44 9.20
N LYS A 61 5.44 -7.26 10.26
CA LYS A 61 6.58 -7.16 11.19
C LYS A 61 7.92 -7.37 10.47
N ALA A 62 8.01 -8.36 9.59
CA ALA A 62 9.23 -8.64 8.83
C ALA A 62 9.64 -7.44 7.95
N LEU A 63 8.68 -6.72 7.37
CA LEU A 63 9.01 -5.53 6.60
C LEU A 63 9.58 -4.42 7.48
N GLY A 64 8.95 -4.16 8.64
CA GLY A 64 9.40 -3.15 9.61
C GLY A 64 10.78 -3.43 10.21
N THR A 65 11.13 -4.70 10.41
CA THR A 65 12.48 -5.11 10.88
C THR A 65 13.50 -5.25 9.75
N GLY A 66 13.09 -5.01 8.51
CA GLY A 66 13.97 -5.05 7.34
C GLY A 66 14.19 -6.42 6.72
N ASN A 67 13.56 -7.48 7.25
CA ASN A 67 13.61 -8.85 6.73
C ASN A 67 12.79 -9.01 5.44
N LEU A 68 13.34 -8.49 4.33
CA LEU A 68 12.73 -8.62 3.00
C LEU A 68 12.56 -10.07 2.55
N ARG A 69 13.38 -11.01 3.05
CA ARG A 69 13.30 -12.41 2.64
C ARG A 69 11.94 -13.00 2.97
N ALA A 70 11.45 -12.80 4.19
CA ALA A 70 10.15 -13.29 4.61
C ALA A 70 9.00 -12.65 3.80
N VAL A 71 9.11 -11.35 3.48
CA VAL A 71 8.13 -10.63 2.66
C VAL A 71 8.08 -11.18 1.23
N LEU A 72 9.23 -11.32 0.58
CA LEU A 72 9.32 -11.82 -0.80
C LEU A 72 8.92 -13.29 -0.91
N HIS A 73 9.27 -14.10 0.10
CA HIS A 73 8.86 -15.49 0.18
C HIS A 73 7.32 -15.62 0.25
N TRP A 74 6.65 -14.80 1.08
CA TRP A 74 5.19 -14.80 1.16
C TRP A 74 4.53 -14.37 -0.15
N LEU A 75 5.07 -13.32 -0.80
CA LEU A 75 4.60 -12.89 -2.12
C LEU A 75 4.73 -14.01 -3.17
N SER A 76 5.83 -14.78 -3.16
CA SER A 76 6.06 -15.87 -4.12
C SER A 76 5.19 -17.12 -3.93
N LYS A 77 4.75 -17.42 -2.70
CA LYS A 77 3.93 -18.62 -2.43
C LYS A 77 2.48 -18.46 -2.86
N SER A 78 2.01 -17.23 -2.99
CA SER A 78 0.59 -16.94 -3.19
C SER A 78 0.24 -16.98 -4.67
N LYS A 79 -0.21 -18.14 -5.17
CA LYS A 79 -0.61 -18.40 -6.57
C LYS A 79 -1.81 -17.56 -7.10
N ILE A 80 -2.12 -16.43 -6.48
CA ILE A 80 -3.19 -15.49 -6.84
C ILE A 80 -2.54 -14.09 -6.92
N GLU A 81 -1.79 -13.88 -8.00
CA GLU A 81 -0.77 -12.82 -8.11
C GLU A 81 -1.33 -11.39 -7.91
N GLU A 82 -2.57 -11.11 -8.32
CA GLU A 82 -3.11 -9.74 -8.23
C GLU A 82 -3.74 -9.37 -6.88
N ARG A 83 -4.25 -10.34 -6.11
CA ARG A 83 -5.01 -10.01 -4.88
C ARG A 83 -4.12 -9.93 -3.65
N VAL A 84 -3.02 -10.68 -3.63
CA VAL A 84 -2.13 -10.80 -2.47
C VAL A 84 -1.25 -9.57 -2.32
N VAL A 85 -0.83 -8.95 -3.43
CA VAL A 85 -0.05 -7.71 -3.43
C VAL A 85 -0.77 -6.55 -2.73
N ASN A 86 -2.10 -6.58 -2.75
CA ASN A 86 -3.01 -5.61 -2.15
C ASN A 86 -3.61 -6.09 -0.83
N ALA A 87 -3.06 -7.16 -0.24
CA ALA A 87 -3.48 -7.63 1.06
C ALA A 87 -3.27 -6.55 2.13
N LYS A 88 -4.16 -6.53 3.12
CA LYS A 88 -4.20 -5.52 4.17
C LYS A 88 -3.97 -6.13 5.54
N LEU A 89 -3.18 -5.45 6.36
CA LEU A 89 -2.93 -5.83 7.74
C LEU A 89 -4.04 -5.27 8.62
N GLU A 90 -4.93 -6.13 9.08
CA GLU A 90 -6.11 -5.73 9.87
C GLU A 90 -5.70 -5.04 11.18
N GLU A 91 -4.79 -5.65 11.93
CA GLU A 91 -4.26 -5.11 13.19
C GLU A 91 -3.39 -3.85 12.97
N GLY A 92 -2.99 -3.60 11.72
CA GLY A 92 -2.22 -2.43 11.29
C GLY A 92 -3.08 -1.29 10.76
N GLY A 93 -4.39 -1.31 11.01
CA GLY A 93 -5.30 -0.28 10.51
C GLY A 93 -5.56 -0.41 9.01
N ASN A 94 -5.65 -1.64 8.49
CA ASN A 94 -5.94 -1.97 7.10
C ASN A 94 -4.94 -1.40 6.08
N ILE A 95 -3.69 -1.15 6.50
CA ILE A 95 -2.62 -0.75 5.59
C ILE A 95 -2.10 -1.96 4.79
N GLY A 96 -1.79 -1.75 3.51
CA GLY A 96 -1.22 -2.80 2.67
C GLY A 96 0.30 -2.73 2.53
N LEU A 97 0.87 -3.69 1.80
CA LEU A 97 2.32 -3.81 1.62
C LEU A 97 2.96 -2.58 0.97
N LEU A 98 2.31 -1.97 -0.03
CA LEU A 98 2.82 -0.76 -0.67
C LEU A 98 2.90 0.40 0.32
N TYR A 99 1.90 0.52 1.19
CA TYR A 99 1.87 1.52 2.25
C TYR A 99 3.02 1.31 3.23
N LEU A 100 3.15 0.10 3.77
CA LEU A 100 4.24 -0.24 4.68
C LEU A 100 5.62 -0.03 4.03
N ALA A 101 5.78 -0.37 2.75
CA ALA A 101 7.04 -0.17 2.02
C ALA A 101 7.39 1.32 1.88
N ALA A 102 6.40 2.19 1.65
CA ALA A 102 6.58 3.64 1.59
C ALA A 102 7.06 4.21 2.93
N MET A 103 6.35 3.89 4.02
CA MET A 103 6.70 4.36 5.37
C MET A 103 8.08 3.88 5.83
N ASN A 104 8.51 2.70 5.36
CA ASN A 104 9.85 2.15 5.64
C ASN A 104 10.92 2.52 4.60
N LYS A 105 10.63 3.48 3.69
CA LYS A 105 11.56 3.98 2.66
C LYS A 105 12.15 2.87 1.76
N ARG A 106 11.39 1.78 1.52
CA ARG A 106 11.79 0.61 0.73
C ARG A 106 11.43 0.80 -0.74
N HIS A 107 12.06 1.75 -1.42
CA HIS A 107 11.71 2.16 -2.79
C HIS A 107 11.78 1.04 -3.84
N ASP A 108 12.75 0.12 -3.74
CA ASP A 108 12.83 -1.02 -4.66
C ASP A 108 11.68 -2.00 -4.44
N LEU A 109 11.24 -2.19 -3.19
CA LEU A 109 10.06 -2.99 -2.89
C LEU A 109 8.79 -2.31 -3.38
N MET A 110 8.63 -0.99 -3.17
CA MET A 110 7.51 -0.24 -3.74
C MET A 110 7.45 -0.42 -5.26
N SER A 111 8.60 -0.29 -5.93
CA SER A 111 8.74 -0.47 -7.37
C SER A 111 8.35 -1.88 -7.80
N HIS A 112 8.81 -2.91 -7.07
CA HIS A 112 8.45 -4.29 -7.32
C HIS A 112 6.95 -4.56 -7.12
N LEU A 113 6.34 -4.02 -6.05
CA LEU A 113 4.91 -4.17 -5.79
C LEU A 113 4.07 -3.50 -6.88
N LEU A 114 4.40 -2.27 -7.29
CA LEU A 114 3.71 -1.54 -8.36
C LEU A 114 3.81 -2.26 -9.72
N LEU A 115 4.98 -2.83 -10.04
CA LEU A 115 5.17 -3.70 -11.21
C LEU A 115 4.30 -4.97 -11.16
N ASN A 116 3.93 -5.43 -9.96
CA ASN A 116 3.04 -6.57 -9.73
C ASN A 116 1.61 -6.12 -9.38
N TRP A 117 1.15 -5.00 -9.95
CA TRP A 117 -0.24 -4.53 -9.84
C TRP A 117 -0.70 -4.13 -8.43
N ALA A 118 0.22 -3.71 -7.57
CA ALA A 118 -0.16 -3.01 -6.35
C ALA A 118 -0.98 -1.75 -6.69
N ASP A 119 -2.08 -1.56 -5.99
CA ASP A 119 -2.90 -0.37 -6.08
C ASP A 119 -2.13 0.84 -5.56
N ALA A 120 -1.75 1.73 -6.46
CA ALA A 120 -1.04 2.98 -6.12
C ALA A 120 -1.88 3.91 -5.20
N ASN A 121 -3.20 3.70 -5.14
CA ASN A 121 -4.15 4.42 -4.29
C ASN A 121 -4.57 3.64 -3.05
N ILE A 122 -3.81 2.62 -2.64
CA ILE A 122 -4.17 1.81 -1.48
C ILE A 122 -4.48 2.68 -0.25
N LEU A 123 -5.64 2.43 0.34
CA LEU A 123 -6.20 3.18 1.47
C LEU A 123 -5.99 2.43 2.78
N ASP A 124 -5.69 3.19 3.84
CA ASP A 124 -5.80 2.72 5.21
C ASP A 124 -7.27 2.65 5.70
N SER A 125 -7.47 2.27 6.95
CA SER A 125 -8.78 2.22 7.61
C SER A 125 -9.47 3.59 7.76
N ALA A 126 -8.72 4.69 7.72
CA ALA A 126 -9.27 6.05 7.72
C ALA A 126 -9.62 6.54 6.31
N GLY A 127 -9.44 5.70 5.28
CA GLY A 127 -9.66 6.05 3.88
C GLY A 127 -8.63 7.04 3.35
N VAL A 128 -7.43 7.08 3.95
CA VAL A 128 -6.30 7.91 3.52
C VAL A 128 -5.39 7.09 2.61
N SER A 129 -5.11 7.61 1.41
CA SER A 129 -4.17 6.94 0.49
C SER A 129 -2.74 6.97 1.00
N VAL A 130 -1.95 5.97 0.60
CA VAL A 130 -0.49 5.96 0.81
C VAL A 130 0.20 7.25 0.34
N LEU A 131 -0.27 7.87 -0.75
CA LEU A 131 0.27 9.14 -1.23
C LEU A 131 0.00 10.27 -0.23
N THR A 132 -1.26 10.46 0.19
CA THR A 132 -1.63 11.50 1.18
C THR A 132 -0.84 11.34 2.47
N SER A 133 -0.73 10.12 2.99
CA SER A 133 0.06 9.85 4.20
C SER A 133 1.54 10.14 3.99
N SER A 134 2.11 9.73 2.85
CA SER A 134 3.52 10.02 2.52
C SER A 134 3.81 11.51 2.41
N CYS A 135 2.84 12.32 1.96
CA CYS A 135 3.00 13.77 1.92
C CYS A 135 2.94 14.43 3.30
N LEU A 136 2.19 13.83 4.24
CA LEU A 136 1.99 14.36 5.59
C LEU A 136 2.95 13.77 6.63
N ASP A 137 3.84 12.87 6.23
CA ASP A 137 4.84 12.29 7.12
C ASP A 137 5.86 13.35 7.57
N GLU A 138 6.36 13.24 8.79
CA GLU A 138 7.39 14.17 9.30
C GLU A 138 8.78 13.82 8.77
N ASP A 139 9.00 12.55 8.42
CA ASP A 139 10.15 12.15 7.64
C ASP A 139 9.99 12.57 6.18
N ASN A 140 11.08 13.04 5.58
CA ASN A 140 11.07 13.35 4.16
C ASN A 140 10.94 12.07 3.30
N LEU A 141 9.72 11.79 2.83
CA LEU A 141 9.39 10.68 1.94
C LEU A 141 9.37 11.07 0.45
N TRP A 142 10.15 12.09 0.05
CA TRP A 142 10.24 12.61 -1.32
C TRP A 142 10.32 11.54 -2.42
N LYS A 143 11.19 10.54 -2.25
CA LYS A 143 11.35 9.44 -3.22
C LYS A 143 10.10 8.56 -3.33
N ALA A 144 9.43 8.28 -2.22
CA ALA A 144 8.19 7.52 -2.20
C ALA A 144 7.06 8.31 -2.87
N VAL A 145 6.91 9.60 -2.55
CA VAL A 145 5.93 10.51 -3.16
C VAL A 145 6.13 10.60 -4.68
N ARG A 146 7.35 10.85 -5.16
CA ARG A 146 7.64 10.91 -6.60
C ARG A 146 7.35 9.58 -7.30
N LEU A 147 7.68 8.46 -6.66
CA LEU A 147 7.39 7.14 -7.20
C LEU A 147 5.87 6.96 -7.35
N LEU A 148 5.09 7.16 -6.28
CA LEU A 148 3.64 7.01 -6.27
C LEU A 148 2.95 7.91 -7.32
N LEU A 149 3.29 9.20 -7.37
CA LEU A 149 2.73 10.15 -8.35
C LEU A 149 2.98 9.68 -9.78
N SER A 150 4.18 9.19 -10.06
CA SER A 150 4.54 8.74 -11.40
C SER A 150 3.83 7.46 -11.85
N TRP A 151 3.30 6.69 -10.89
CA TRP A 151 2.44 5.53 -11.08
C TRP A 151 0.94 5.87 -11.02
N GLY A 152 0.61 7.16 -11.05
CA GLY A 152 -0.77 7.61 -11.13
C GLY A 152 -1.49 7.70 -9.78
N ALA A 153 -0.80 7.58 -8.65
CA ALA A 153 -1.41 7.77 -7.33
C ALA A 153 -2.09 9.14 -7.23
N GLU A 154 -3.21 9.18 -6.53
CA GLU A 154 -4.07 10.32 -6.29
C GLU A 154 -4.19 10.53 -4.79
N LEU A 155 -4.50 11.76 -4.40
CA LEU A 155 -4.72 12.10 -3.00
C LEU A 155 -6.14 11.63 -2.62
N PHE A 156 -6.23 10.73 -1.65
CA PHE A 156 -7.48 10.37 -0.98
C PHE A 156 -7.45 10.75 0.50
N ALA A 157 -8.61 11.15 1.02
CA ALA A 157 -8.88 11.36 2.42
C ALA A 157 -10.35 11.03 2.71
N GLU A 158 -10.63 10.41 3.86
CA GLU A 158 -11.99 10.02 4.26
C GLU A 158 -12.67 9.10 3.22
N GLY A 159 -11.86 8.28 2.52
CA GLY A 159 -12.34 7.31 1.52
C GLY A 159 -12.63 7.93 0.15
N GLU A 160 -12.51 9.24 0.00
CA GLU A 160 -12.81 9.96 -1.23
C GLU A 160 -11.58 10.64 -1.83
N ARG A 161 -11.60 10.80 -3.15
CA ARG A 161 -10.56 11.55 -3.85
C ARG A 161 -10.66 13.02 -3.46
N VAL A 162 -9.53 13.61 -3.07
CA VAL A 162 -9.44 15.00 -2.63
C VAL A 162 -9.87 15.94 -3.76
N THR A 163 -10.87 16.79 -3.49
CA THR A 163 -11.35 17.81 -4.44
C THR A 163 -10.35 18.96 -4.58
N LYS A 164 -10.54 19.82 -5.59
CA LYS A 164 -9.67 21.00 -5.81
C LYS A 164 -9.65 21.93 -4.59
N GLU A 165 -10.78 22.14 -3.94
CA GLU A 165 -10.91 23.01 -2.77
C GLU A 165 -10.19 22.41 -1.55
N ARG A 166 -10.39 21.10 -1.31
CA ARG A 166 -9.72 20.39 -0.22
C ARG A 166 -8.22 20.26 -0.45
N LYS A 167 -7.78 20.21 -1.72
CA LYS A 167 -6.36 20.12 -2.11
C LYS A 167 -5.54 21.30 -1.59
N LEU A 168 -6.05 22.53 -1.68
CA LEU A 168 -5.34 23.71 -1.18
C LEU A 168 -5.10 23.63 0.34
N SER A 169 -6.13 23.24 1.10
CA SER A 169 -6.00 23.04 2.56
C SER A 169 -4.98 21.94 2.89
N LEU A 170 -4.98 20.85 2.10
CA LEU A 170 -4.02 19.77 2.27
C LEU A 170 -2.58 20.23 1.98
N CYS A 171 -2.34 20.98 0.90
CA CYS A 171 -1.04 21.57 0.58
C CYS A 171 -0.54 22.49 1.71
N HIS A 172 -1.40 23.33 2.29
CA HIS A 172 -1.02 24.14 3.45
C HIS A 172 -0.61 23.29 4.66
N LYS A 173 -1.30 22.18 4.92
CA LYS A 173 -0.94 21.24 5.99
C LYS A 173 0.40 20.55 5.71
N ILE A 174 0.65 20.11 4.48
CA ILE A 174 1.91 19.51 4.04
C ILE A 174 3.06 20.49 4.27
N SER A 175 2.91 21.74 3.82
CA SER A 175 3.91 22.80 4.05
C SER A 175 4.13 23.11 5.53
N ALA A 176 3.06 23.16 6.33
CA ALA A 176 3.15 23.42 7.77
C ALA A 176 3.93 22.34 8.54
N LYS A 177 3.99 21.11 7.99
CA LYS A 177 4.84 20.02 8.49
C LYS A 177 6.30 20.07 8.00
N GLY A 178 6.67 21.09 7.22
CA GLY A 178 8.02 21.25 6.68
C GLY A 178 8.23 20.67 5.28
N ASN A 179 7.22 20.03 4.69
CA ASN A 179 7.31 19.36 3.38
C ASN A 179 6.97 20.30 2.22
N VAL A 180 7.59 21.49 2.19
CA VAL A 180 7.26 22.55 1.21
C VAL A 180 7.42 22.09 -0.25
N GLU A 181 8.51 21.39 -0.56
CA GLU A 181 8.76 20.86 -1.91
C GLU A 181 7.67 19.87 -2.34
N ILE A 182 7.25 18.98 -1.43
CA ILE A 182 6.16 18.03 -1.70
C ILE A 182 4.85 18.76 -1.92
N SER A 183 4.55 19.78 -1.09
CA SER A 183 3.36 20.61 -1.24
C SER A 183 3.29 21.23 -2.63
N ASN A 184 4.38 21.85 -3.08
CA ASN A 184 4.45 22.48 -4.40
C ASN A 184 4.31 21.45 -5.53
N LEU A 185 4.96 20.29 -5.38
CA LEU A 185 4.88 19.19 -6.33
C LEU A 185 3.42 18.74 -6.51
N VAL A 186 2.74 18.40 -5.41
CA VAL A 186 1.37 17.87 -5.48
C VAL A 186 0.34 18.94 -5.78
N ALA A 187 0.61 20.23 -5.55
CA ALA A 187 -0.31 21.33 -5.84
C ALA A 187 -0.64 21.43 -7.34
N SER A 188 0.37 21.26 -8.19
CA SER A 188 0.19 21.26 -9.65
C SER A 188 -0.54 20.01 -10.16
N GLU A 189 -1.06 20.06 -11.39
CA GLU A 189 -1.79 18.93 -11.99
C GLU A 189 -0.84 17.79 -12.41
N LEU A 190 0.30 18.15 -13.01
CA LEU A 190 1.26 17.19 -13.56
C LEU A 190 2.47 16.95 -12.66
N GLY A 191 2.61 17.66 -11.53
CA GLY A 191 3.77 17.52 -10.64
C GLY A 191 4.00 16.08 -10.18
N GLY A 192 5.24 15.59 -10.39
CA GLY A 192 5.65 14.22 -10.08
C GLY A 192 5.08 13.16 -11.01
N ARG A 193 4.14 13.50 -11.91
CA ARG A 193 3.54 12.57 -12.86
C ARG A 193 4.52 12.22 -13.97
N ARG A 194 4.37 11.02 -14.51
CA ARG A 194 4.97 10.67 -15.80
C ARG A 194 4.06 11.22 -16.91
N CYS A 195 4.68 11.85 -17.90
CA CYS A 195 4.00 12.47 -19.03
C CYS A 195 4.63 12.02 -20.35
N GLU A 196 3.89 12.25 -21.43
CA GLU A 196 4.33 12.15 -22.81
C GLU A 196 4.35 13.56 -23.43
N ILE A 197 5.40 13.85 -24.18
CA ILE A 197 5.50 15.09 -24.96
C ILE A 197 4.65 14.92 -26.23
N VAL A 198 3.59 15.71 -26.37
CA VAL A 198 2.62 15.58 -27.48
C VAL A 198 2.86 16.54 -28.64
N SER A 199 3.74 17.53 -28.44
CA SER A 199 4.09 18.52 -29.45
C SER A 199 5.56 18.94 -29.30
N PRO A 200 6.25 19.28 -30.40
CA PRO A 200 7.69 19.54 -30.36
C PRO A 200 8.02 20.78 -29.50
N PRO A 201 9.00 20.68 -28.60
CA PRO A 201 9.57 21.85 -27.96
C PRO A 201 10.56 22.51 -28.93
N ASN A 202 10.20 23.70 -29.41
CA ASN A 202 10.97 24.41 -30.43
C ASN A 202 11.15 23.57 -31.71
N THR A 203 12.38 23.27 -32.11
CA THR A 203 12.71 22.50 -33.33
C THR A 203 13.02 21.02 -33.05
N ARG A 204 12.71 20.52 -31.85
CA ARG A 204 13.06 19.15 -31.39
C ARG A 204 11.92 18.16 -31.64
N ASP A 205 11.62 17.88 -32.91
CA ASP A 205 10.62 16.88 -33.31
C ASP A 205 10.95 15.46 -32.82
N ASP A 206 12.23 15.18 -32.52
CA ASP A 206 12.72 13.92 -31.97
C ASP A 206 12.16 13.58 -30.58
N LEU A 207 11.64 14.59 -29.87
CA LEU A 207 11.11 14.44 -28.51
C LEU A 207 9.62 14.10 -28.45
N VAL A 208 8.88 14.26 -29.56
CA VAL A 208 7.45 13.93 -29.59
C VAL A 208 7.25 12.42 -29.37
N GLY A 209 6.31 12.07 -28.48
CA GLY A 209 6.05 10.69 -28.05
C GLY A 209 7.04 10.14 -27.00
N LYS A 210 8.09 10.88 -26.66
CA LYS A 210 9.01 10.51 -25.58
C LYS A 210 8.39 10.83 -24.21
N THR A 211 8.82 10.08 -23.20
CA THR A 211 8.31 10.22 -21.84
C THR A 211 9.26 10.99 -20.95
N CYS A 212 8.67 11.73 -20.02
CA CYS A 212 9.35 12.51 -19.02
C CYS A 212 8.61 12.40 -17.68
N VAL A 213 9.28 12.79 -16.61
CA VAL A 213 8.67 12.95 -15.28
C VAL A 213 8.76 14.41 -14.90
N VAL A 214 7.65 15.00 -14.48
CA VAL A 214 7.62 16.38 -14.00
C VAL A 214 8.32 16.46 -12.65
N GLU A 215 9.31 17.34 -12.55
CA GLU A 215 10.06 17.57 -11.31
C GLU A 215 9.45 18.72 -10.51
N GLU A 216 8.97 19.75 -11.18
CA GLU A 216 8.46 20.96 -10.56
C GLU A 216 7.55 21.72 -11.54
N TYR A 217 6.62 22.48 -11.00
CA TYR A 217 5.85 23.49 -11.73
C TYR A 217 6.36 24.88 -11.33
N ILE A 218 6.71 25.69 -12.32
CA ILE A 218 7.25 27.04 -12.14
C ILE A 218 6.14 28.05 -12.40
N GLU A 219 5.59 28.61 -11.32
CA GLU A 219 4.43 29.52 -11.38
C GLU A 219 4.69 30.78 -12.21
N ILE A 220 5.90 31.36 -12.10
CA ILE A 220 6.24 32.64 -12.76
C ILE A 220 6.18 32.53 -14.29
N SER A 221 6.57 31.37 -14.83
CA SER A 221 6.59 31.14 -16.27
C SER A 221 5.44 30.27 -16.78
N ASP A 222 4.54 29.80 -15.89
CA ASP A 222 3.47 28.84 -16.20
C ASP A 222 3.99 27.60 -16.97
N GLN A 223 5.11 27.06 -16.51
CA GLN A 223 5.82 25.97 -17.19
C GLN A 223 6.23 24.87 -16.23
N TYR A 224 6.33 23.66 -16.75
CA TYR A 224 6.81 22.50 -16.03
C TYR A 224 8.28 22.24 -16.32
N ASN A 225 9.05 22.07 -15.26
CA ASN A 225 10.38 21.51 -15.33
C ASN A 225 10.24 19.98 -15.41
N VAL A 226 10.66 19.38 -16.52
CA VAL A 226 10.53 17.94 -16.77
C VAL A 226 11.88 17.29 -17.00
N ARG A 227 12.06 16.09 -16.46
CA ARG A 227 13.23 15.24 -16.71
C ARG A 227 12.87 14.14 -17.67
N MET A 228 13.59 14.06 -18.79
CA MET A 228 13.47 12.98 -19.76
C MET A 228 13.90 11.65 -19.15
N GLU A 229 13.09 10.60 -19.36
CA GLU A 229 13.22 9.33 -18.61
C GLU A 229 14.52 8.56 -18.90
N PHE A 230 15.05 8.65 -20.13
CA PHE A 230 16.23 7.86 -20.56
C PHE A 230 17.48 8.70 -20.81
N THR A 231 17.32 9.96 -21.21
CA THR A 231 18.45 10.86 -21.46
C THR A 231 18.84 11.67 -20.23
N ASN A 232 17.96 11.73 -19.23
CA ASN A 232 18.05 12.62 -18.06
C ASN A 232 18.16 14.12 -18.42
N GLU A 233 17.95 14.48 -19.70
CA GLU A 233 17.84 15.86 -20.17
C GLU A 233 16.69 16.54 -19.42
N VAL A 234 16.90 17.79 -19.03
CA VAL A 234 15.91 18.59 -18.30
C VAL A 234 15.39 19.66 -19.24
N LEU A 235 14.07 19.75 -19.37
CA LEU A 235 13.39 20.67 -20.29
C LEU A 235 12.36 21.50 -19.54
N LEU A 236 12.15 22.73 -20.01
CA LEU A 236 11.08 23.60 -19.53
C LEU A 236 9.96 23.63 -20.58
N LEU A 237 8.79 23.10 -20.23
CA LEU A 237 7.70 22.86 -21.16
C LEU A 237 6.38 23.43 -20.65
N ASP A 238 5.61 24.05 -21.55
CA ASP A 238 4.24 24.48 -21.24
C ASP A 238 3.34 23.28 -21.01
N SER A 239 2.30 23.46 -20.19
CA SER A 239 1.28 22.44 -19.89
C SER A 239 0.67 21.82 -21.16
N ILE A 240 0.42 22.62 -22.19
CA ILE A 240 -0.17 22.19 -23.47
C ILE A 240 0.70 21.20 -24.25
N LYS A 241 2.02 21.15 -23.97
CA LYS A 241 2.96 20.24 -24.63
C LYS A 241 3.03 18.89 -23.94
N LEU A 242 2.40 18.74 -22.78
CA LEU A 242 2.47 17.56 -21.94
C LEU A 242 1.10 16.88 -21.86
N LYS A 243 1.10 15.57 -21.98
CA LYS A 243 -0.05 14.73 -21.68
C LYS A 243 0.31 13.74 -20.59
N ARG A 244 -0.51 13.67 -19.54
CA ARG A 244 -0.34 12.68 -18.47
C ARG A 244 -0.31 11.26 -19.05
N ARG A 245 0.72 10.49 -18.67
CA ARG A 245 0.96 9.10 -19.08
C ARG A 245 1.67 8.36 -17.95
N ASP A 246 0.90 8.07 -16.90
CA ASP A 246 1.41 7.38 -15.72
C ASP A 246 2.00 6.01 -16.06
N ARG A 247 2.91 5.54 -15.20
CA ARG A 247 3.47 4.20 -15.30
C ARG A 247 2.40 3.15 -15.10
N THR A 248 2.58 2.03 -15.80
CA THR A 248 1.79 0.81 -15.64
C THR A 248 2.74 -0.38 -15.64
N PRO A 249 2.33 -1.57 -15.16
CA PRO A 249 3.15 -2.77 -15.28
C PRO A 249 3.58 -3.07 -16.73
N GLN A 250 2.80 -2.65 -17.73
CA GLN A 250 3.11 -2.83 -19.15
C GLN A 250 4.04 -1.76 -19.72
N ASP A 251 4.04 -0.56 -19.15
CA ASP A 251 4.91 0.56 -19.55
C ASP A 251 5.53 1.27 -18.33
N PRO A 252 6.42 0.59 -17.59
CA PRO A 252 6.98 1.11 -16.35
C PRO A 252 8.21 2.01 -16.56
N GLY A 253 8.92 1.87 -17.68
CA GLY A 253 10.19 2.55 -17.97
C GLY A 253 11.42 1.95 -17.26
N TYR A 254 11.22 1.04 -16.32
CA TYR A 254 12.25 0.27 -15.62
C TYR A 254 11.68 -1.09 -15.19
N TYR A 255 12.52 -2.00 -14.69
CA TYR A 255 12.06 -3.26 -14.11
C TYR A 255 12.78 -3.56 -12.79
N VAL A 256 12.13 -4.27 -11.88
CA VAL A 256 12.74 -4.76 -10.63
C VAL A 256 12.53 -6.26 -10.53
N GLU A 257 13.61 -7.00 -10.76
CA GLU A 257 13.63 -8.45 -10.68
C GLU A 257 13.79 -8.91 -9.23
N CYS A 258 12.99 -9.90 -8.82
CA CYS A 258 13.21 -10.61 -7.56
C CYS A 258 14.07 -11.85 -7.83
N LYS A 259 15.33 -11.83 -7.41
CA LYS A 259 16.26 -12.96 -7.56
C LYS A 259 16.93 -13.29 -6.24
N ASN A 260 16.84 -14.54 -5.81
CA ASN A 260 17.42 -15.01 -4.53
C ASN A 260 17.01 -14.15 -3.33
N ASN A 261 15.72 -13.79 -3.24
CA ASN A 261 15.18 -12.92 -2.18
C ASN A 261 15.80 -11.52 -2.13
N ARG A 262 16.34 -11.05 -3.26
CA ARG A 262 16.84 -9.69 -3.45
C ARG A 262 16.13 -9.03 -4.61
N LEU A 263 15.91 -7.74 -4.48
CA LEU A 263 15.35 -6.90 -5.53
C LEU A 263 16.50 -6.26 -6.30
N ILE A 264 16.52 -6.48 -7.61
CA ILE A 264 17.56 -5.97 -8.51
C ILE A 264 16.87 -5.10 -9.55
N ARG A 265 17.20 -3.81 -9.54
CA ARG A 265 16.71 -2.86 -10.53
C ARG A 265 17.44 -3.05 -11.86
N ARG A 266 16.67 -3.02 -12.94
CA ARG A 266 17.11 -3.03 -14.33
C ARG A 266 16.57 -1.80 -15.02
N ASP A 267 17.47 -0.93 -15.47
CA ASP A 267 17.14 0.22 -16.31
C ASP A 267 17.34 -0.12 -17.80
N PHE A 268 16.69 0.66 -18.66
CA PHE A 268 16.68 0.46 -20.11
C PHE A 268 17.18 1.73 -20.82
N LYS A 269 17.51 1.63 -22.11
CA LYS A 269 17.89 2.78 -22.92
C LYS A 269 16.69 3.48 -23.56
N SER A 270 15.54 2.81 -23.63
CA SER A 270 14.29 3.41 -24.12
C SER A 270 13.05 2.68 -23.60
N ASN A 271 11.88 3.34 -23.76
CA ASN A 271 10.58 2.71 -23.48
C ASN A 271 10.33 1.50 -24.39
N GLU A 272 10.81 1.52 -25.63
CA GLU A 272 10.64 0.42 -26.57
C GLU A 272 11.39 -0.82 -26.08
N GLU A 273 12.63 -0.65 -25.60
CA GLU A 273 13.44 -1.73 -25.02
C GLU A 273 12.79 -2.27 -23.74
N CYS A 274 12.31 -1.38 -22.85
CA CYS A 274 11.61 -1.76 -21.64
C CYS A 274 10.34 -2.57 -21.95
N ARG A 275 9.46 -2.05 -22.82
CA ARG A 275 8.21 -2.71 -23.22
C ARG A 275 8.47 -4.06 -23.90
N ALA A 276 9.51 -4.15 -24.73
CA ALA A 276 9.90 -5.41 -25.35
C ALA A 276 10.31 -6.45 -24.30
N PHE A 277 11.12 -6.05 -23.31
CA PHE A 277 11.49 -6.93 -22.20
C PHE A 277 10.27 -7.38 -21.40
N ILE A 278 9.36 -6.48 -21.02
CA ILE A 278 8.13 -6.84 -20.31
C ILE A 278 7.28 -7.84 -21.12
N ALA A 279 7.17 -7.64 -22.45
CA ALA A 279 6.46 -8.57 -23.32
C ALA A 279 7.08 -9.98 -23.33
N THR A 280 8.41 -10.10 -23.23
CA THR A 280 9.05 -11.43 -23.12
C THR A 280 8.74 -12.18 -21.83
N LEU A 281 8.49 -11.46 -20.73
CA LEU A 281 8.12 -12.08 -19.45
C LEU A 281 6.72 -12.70 -19.52
N GLY A 282 5.77 -12.02 -20.17
CA GLY A 282 4.40 -12.53 -20.37
C GLY A 282 4.34 -13.75 -21.30
N ALA A 283 5.25 -13.86 -22.27
CA ALA A 283 5.33 -15.02 -23.17
C ALA A 283 5.96 -16.27 -22.51
N GLY A 284 6.75 -16.10 -21.44
CA GLY A 284 7.50 -17.18 -20.78
C GLY A 284 6.77 -17.92 -19.64
N VAL A 285 5.57 -17.47 -19.25
CA VAL A 285 4.78 -18.10 -18.16
C VAL A 285 4.36 -19.55 -18.50
N GLY A 286 4.48 -19.97 -19.76
CA GLY A 286 4.19 -21.34 -20.20
C GLY A 286 5.28 -22.39 -19.99
N GLU A 287 6.53 -22.03 -19.63
CA GLU A 287 7.64 -23.00 -19.78
C GLU A 287 8.71 -23.04 -18.67
N LEU A 288 8.49 -22.47 -17.49
CA LEU A 288 9.58 -22.39 -16.50
C LEU A 288 9.19 -22.66 -15.06
N LEU A 289 8.94 -23.93 -14.73
CA LEU A 289 9.17 -24.46 -13.38
C LEU A 289 9.71 -25.90 -13.44
N LYS A 290 11.04 -26.04 -13.58
CA LYS A 290 11.76 -27.14 -12.93
C LYS A 290 12.49 -26.55 -11.74
N VAL A 291 11.80 -26.48 -10.61
CA VAL A 291 12.39 -26.15 -9.31
C VAL A 291 12.72 -27.47 -8.61
N ASP A 292 13.89 -27.51 -7.97
CA ASP A 292 14.32 -28.61 -7.10
C ASP A 292 13.24 -28.86 -6.01
N PRO A 293 12.62 -30.07 -5.96
CA PRO A 293 11.53 -30.37 -5.04
C PRO A 293 11.92 -30.22 -3.56
N ASP A 294 13.22 -30.23 -3.24
CA ASP A 294 13.70 -30.14 -1.87
C ASP A 294 14.00 -28.69 -1.42
N ALA A 295 13.99 -27.73 -2.34
CA ALA A 295 14.25 -26.33 -2.03
C ALA A 295 13.12 -25.68 -1.23
N GLU A 296 11.87 -26.08 -1.51
CA GLU A 296 10.67 -25.61 -0.83
C GLU A 296 10.61 -26.10 0.62
N ALA A 297 10.89 -27.39 0.85
CA ALA A 297 10.93 -27.98 2.18
C ALA A 297 12.03 -27.36 3.08
N LYS A 298 13.20 -27.05 2.51
CA LYS A 298 14.29 -26.39 3.25
C LYS A 298 13.95 -24.95 3.63
N ALA A 299 13.24 -24.23 2.76
CA ALA A 299 12.80 -22.86 3.06
C ALA A 299 11.71 -22.83 4.13
N GLU A 300 10.82 -23.82 4.13
CA GLU A 300 9.74 -23.97 5.12
C GLU A 300 10.28 -24.32 6.52
N GLN A 301 11.28 -25.19 6.60
CA GLN A 301 11.98 -25.46 7.86
C GLN A 301 12.65 -24.18 8.40
N ALA A 302 13.36 -23.43 7.55
CA ALA A 302 14.03 -22.21 7.98
C ALA A 302 13.06 -21.09 8.43
N ALA A 303 11.85 -21.04 7.86
CA ALA A 303 10.81 -20.11 8.29
C ALA A 303 10.24 -20.51 9.65
N THR A 304 10.05 -21.81 9.88
CA THR A 304 9.61 -22.38 11.16
C THR A 304 10.62 -22.08 12.27
N ASP A 305 11.91 -22.30 11.99
CA ASP A 305 12.99 -22.02 12.95
C ASP A 305 13.06 -20.53 13.32
N LEU A 306 12.81 -19.63 12.35
CA LEU A 306 12.76 -18.19 12.60
C LEU A 306 11.54 -17.76 13.43
N LEU A 307 10.38 -18.38 13.23
CA LEU A 307 9.19 -18.12 14.04
C LEU A 307 9.42 -18.54 15.50
N ALA A 308 10.16 -19.62 15.71
CA ALA A 308 10.59 -20.07 17.03
C ALA A 308 11.56 -19.08 17.69
N GLU A 309 12.57 -18.59 16.96
CA GLU A 309 13.48 -17.55 17.48
C GLU A 309 12.78 -16.24 17.84
N LEU A 310 11.67 -15.91 17.17
CA LEU A 310 10.89 -14.70 17.42
C LEU A 310 9.80 -14.88 18.49
N GLY A 311 9.62 -16.10 19.04
CA GLY A 311 8.59 -16.40 20.04
C GLY A 311 7.16 -16.24 19.52
N LEU A 312 6.93 -16.51 18.22
CA LEU A 312 5.65 -16.33 17.53
C LEU A 312 4.97 -17.66 17.19
N GLU A 313 5.34 -18.74 17.88
CA GLU A 313 4.92 -20.13 17.62
C GLU A 313 3.39 -20.34 17.73
N ASP A 314 2.70 -19.54 18.54
CA ASP A 314 1.28 -19.73 18.87
C ASP A 314 0.28 -18.95 17.98
N LEU A 315 0.74 -18.27 16.92
CA LEU A 315 -0.12 -17.41 16.09
C LEU A 315 -0.76 -18.11 14.87
N GLU A 316 -0.48 -19.39 14.63
CA GLU A 316 -1.25 -20.19 13.67
C GLU A 316 -2.60 -20.62 14.26
N GLY A 317 -3.57 -19.71 14.20
CA GLY A 317 -4.98 -20.05 14.40
C GLY A 317 -5.48 -21.03 13.32
N PRO A 318 -6.41 -21.94 13.65
CA PRO A 318 -6.87 -22.97 12.70
C PRO A 318 -7.61 -22.33 11.53
N GLY A 319 -7.02 -22.38 10.34
CA GLY A 319 -7.64 -21.98 9.09
C GLY A 319 -8.91 -22.79 8.81
N LYS A 320 -10.08 -22.21 9.05
CA LYS A 320 -11.36 -22.79 8.63
C LYS A 320 -11.53 -22.59 7.12
N SER A 321 -11.04 -23.54 6.34
CA SER A 321 -11.56 -23.78 4.99
C SER A 321 -11.82 -25.28 4.80
N ALA A 322 -13.06 -25.69 5.05
CA ALA A 322 -13.57 -26.97 4.56
C ALA A 322 -15.05 -26.81 4.20
N SER A 323 -15.29 -26.68 2.91
CA SER A 323 -16.60 -26.58 2.28
C SER A 323 -17.47 -27.80 2.59
N LYS A 324 -18.74 -27.52 2.89
CA LYS A 324 -19.86 -28.47 2.99
C LYS A 324 -19.93 -29.41 1.78
N LYS A 325 -20.13 -30.71 2.04
CA LYS A 325 -20.86 -31.62 1.14
C LYS A 325 -22.10 -32.15 1.86
N ASN A 326 -23.24 -31.99 1.22
CA ASN A 326 -24.57 -32.39 1.68
C ASN A 326 -24.81 -33.91 1.57
N GLN A 327 -25.31 -34.50 2.67
CA GLN A 327 -26.43 -35.47 2.83
C GLN A 327 -26.34 -36.87 2.13
N PRO A 328 -27.12 -37.90 2.57
CA PRO A 328 -28.31 -37.86 3.45
C PRO A 328 -28.33 -38.83 4.64
N ALA A 329 -29.29 -38.56 5.54
CA ALA A 329 -29.68 -39.38 6.67
C ALA A 329 -30.18 -40.79 6.27
N ALA A 330 -29.81 -41.80 7.07
CA ALA A 330 -30.52 -43.07 7.13
C ALA A 330 -30.61 -43.58 8.58
N SER A 331 -31.85 -43.81 8.98
CA SER A 331 -32.34 -44.47 10.18
C SER A 331 -31.74 -45.86 10.43
N GLY A 332 -31.49 -46.20 11.70
CA GLY A 332 -31.18 -47.57 12.09
C GLY A 332 -31.06 -47.75 13.60
N GLY A 333 -32.20 -47.85 14.29
CA GLY A 333 -32.23 -48.15 15.71
C GLY A 333 -31.76 -49.57 16.05
N LYS A 334 -31.23 -49.76 17.26
CA LYS A 334 -31.42 -51.00 18.03
C LYS A 334 -31.24 -50.76 19.53
N LYS A 335 -32.37 -50.77 20.24
CA LYS A 335 -32.49 -51.04 21.67
C LYS A 335 -31.89 -52.42 21.99
N LYS A 336 -31.11 -52.51 23.08
CA LYS A 336 -31.22 -53.63 24.04
C LYS A 336 -31.10 -53.09 25.48
N LYS A 337 -31.87 -53.73 26.35
CA LYS A 337 -32.39 -53.26 27.65
C LYS A 337 -32.00 -54.29 28.72
N ARG A 338 -32.00 -53.85 29.99
CA ARG A 338 -32.05 -54.59 31.29
C ARG A 338 -30.69 -54.79 31.98
N GLY A 339 -30.54 -54.66 33.30
CA GLY A 339 -31.47 -54.46 34.44
C GLY A 339 -30.77 -53.62 35.54
N GLY A 340 -31.46 -52.90 36.44
CA GLY A 340 -32.19 -53.41 37.62
C GLY A 340 -31.21 -53.95 38.67
N LYS A 341 -31.17 -53.59 39.96
CA LYS A 341 -32.07 -52.87 40.87
C LYS A 341 -31.29 -52.61 42.19
N LYS A 342 -31.70 -51.55 42.91
CA LYS A 342 -31.30 -51.12 44.28
C LYS A 342 -31.14 -52.23 45.33
N LYS A 343 -30.21 -51.99 46.27
CA LYS A 343 -30.25 -52.09 47.76
C LYS A 343 -28.79 -51.88 48.23
N GLY A 344 -28.38 -51.09 49.21
CA GLY A 344 -29.03 -50.42 50.33
C GLY A 344 -28.16 -50.63 51.58
N ARG A 345 -27.79 -49.52 52.24
CA ARG A 345 -27.52 -49.37 53.68
C ARG A 345 -26.23 -50.00 54.26
N LYS A 346 -25.34 -49.17 54.77
CA LYS A 346 -25.41 -48.72 56.16
C LYS A 346 -24.83 -47.32 56.30
#